data_AF-A0A6A4WV42-F1
#
_entry.id   AF-A0A6A4WV42-F1
#
_cell.length_a   1.000
_cell.length_b   1.000
_cell.length_c   1.000
_cell.angle_alpha   90.00
_cell.angle_beta   90.00
_cell.angle_gamma   90.00
#
_symmetry.space_group_name_H-M   'P 1'
#
loop_
_entity.id
_entity.type
_entity.pdbx_description
1 polymer ?
#
loop_
_entity_poly.entity_id
_entity_poly.type
_entity_poly.pdbx_seq_one_letter_code
_entity_poly.pdbx_strand_id
1 'polypeptide(L)'
;MACLNRCCCCVPLRSGALTIAILYLVVNVGVLFGWACWFFAEVGMYNATPVEDDDYRHYRFRNIRFLGFILGVLCLACGINITMDSLLVHGIRRNQRKFMLPWVVWYGIFTSLVTLSLLGTELYLLVEYVDAAKNPYDGIGILMAFLVMIGSVAAISLPVMWYWYACVLSYYVVLAPSDVYVMEALRETTGPEGARLARRPLEDTK
;
A
#
# COMPACT_ATOMS: atom_id res chain seq x y z
N MET A 1 -2.62 -13.67 27.80
CA MET A 1 -2.69 -13.11 26.43
C MET A 1 -3.07 -11.61 26.44
N ALA A 2 -2.40 -10.77 27.24
CA ALA A 2 -2.78 -9.36 27.41
C ALA A 2 -1.93 -8.37 26.57
N CYS A 3 -0.82 -8.83 25.98
CA CYS A 3 0.11 -7.95 25.26
C CYS A 3 -0.21 -7.75 23.76
N LEU A 4 -1.23 -8.40 23.21
CA LEU A 4 -1.60 -8.29 21.77
C LEU A 4 -2.60 -7.16 21.46
N ASN A 5 -3.11 -6.44 22.46
CA ASN A 5 -4.16 -5.42 22.27
C ASN A 5 -3.63 -3.98 22.14
N ARG A 6 -2.33 -3.75 22.24
CA ARG A 6 -1.72 -2.41 22.20
C ARG A 6 -0.58 -2.37 21.20
N CYS A 7 -0.61 -1.41 20.27
CA CYS A 7 0.58 -1.01 19.50
C CYS A 7 1.55 -0.24 20.41
N CYS A 8 2.78 0.01 19.93
CA CYS A 8 3.71 0.93 20.59
C CYS A 8 2.97 2.22 20.98
N CYS A 9 3.14 2.68 22.23
CA CYS A 9 2.50 3.87 22.81
C CYS A 9 1.01 3.74 23.22
N CYS A 10 0.54 2.57 23.67
CA CYS A 10 -0.80 2.38 24.26
C CYS A 10 -1.99 2.67 23.33
N VAL A 11 -1.76 2.85 22.04
CA VAL A 11 -2.83 3.06 21.05
C VAL A 11 -3.54 1.72 20.81
N PRO A 12 -4.88 1.69 20.86
CA PRO A 12 -5.63 0.48 20.53
C PRO A 12 -5.31 0.05 19.10
N LEU A 13 -5.03 -1.24 18.91
CA LEU A 13 -4.59 -1.85 17.64
C LEU A 13 -5.49 -1.46 16.46
N ARG A 14 -6.80 -1.36 16.72
CA ARG A 14 -7.83 -0.93 15.77
C ARG A 14 -7.61 0.50 15.27
N SER A 15 -7.30 1.44 16.17
CA SER A 15 -7.05 2.84 15.79
C SER A 15 -5.75 2.96 15.01
N GLY A 16 -4.70 2.21 15.40
CA GLY A 16 -3.43 2.18 14.67
C GLY A 16 -3.60 1.68 13.24
N ALA A 17 -4.27 0.54 13.04
CA ALA A 17 -4.55 -0.02 11.71
C ALA A 17 -5.41 0.93 10.86
N LEU A 18 -6.39 1.60 11.47
CA LEU A 18 -7.24 2.57 10.78
C LEU A 18 -6.47 3.83 10.36
N THR A 19 -5.60 4.36 11.23
CA THR A 19 -4.73 5.49 10.89
C THR A 19 -3.79 5.16 9.74
N ILE A 20 -3.19 3.96 9.75
CA ILE A 20 -2.32 3.47 8.66
C ILE A 20 -3.11 3.43 7.34
N ALA A 21 -4.29 2.82 7.34
CA ALA A 21 -5.13 2.72 6.13
C ALA A 21 -5.51 4.10 5.57
N ILE A 22 -5.84 5.06 6.43
CA ILE A 22 -6.15 6.44 6.01
C ILE A 22 -4.92 7.14 5.46
N LEU A 23 -3.76 7.01 6.12
CA LEU A 23 -2.51 7.63 5.65
C LEU A 23 -2.15 7.14 4.26
N TYR A 24 -2.22 5.83 4.00
CA TYR A 24 -1.96 5.28 2.67
C TYR A 24 -2.93 5.79 1.61
N LEU A 25 -4.21 5.90 1.94
CA LEU A 25 -5.22 6.44 1.04
C LEU A 25 -4.91 7.91 0.70
N VAL A 26 -4.59 8.73 1.71
CA VAL A 26 -4.22 10.15 1.52
C VAL A 26 -2.97 10.27 0.64
N VAL A 27 -1.95 9.44 0.87
CA VAL A 27 -0.73 9.45 0.06
C VAL A 27 -1.02 9.07 -1.39
N ASN A 28 -1.76 7.98 -1.65
CA ASN A 28 -2.11 7.57 -3.01
C ASN A 28 -2.93 8.64 -3.76
N VAL A 29 -3.91 9.24 -3.09
CA VAL A 29 -4.73 10.33 -3.67
C VAL A 29 -3.88 11.58 -3.92
N GLY A 30 -3.02 11.96 -2.96
CA GLY A 30 -2.13 13.11 -3.09
C GLY A 30 -1.13 12.95 -4.23
N VAL A 31 -0.57 11.75 -4.41
CA VAL A 31 0.32 11.41 -5.53
C VAL A 31 -0.42 11.56 -6.85
N LEU A 32 -1.61 10.97 -6.99
CA LEU A 32 -2.40 11.12 -8.22
C LEU A 32 -2.74 12.58 -8.52
N PHE A 33 -3.15 13.34 -7.50
CA PHE A 33 -3.48 14.75 -7.65
C PHE A 33 -2.26 15.57 -8.10
N GLY A 34 -1.11 15.37 -7.47
CA GLY A 34 0.13 16.06 -7.83
C GLY A 34 0.57 15.79 -9.26
N TRP A 35 0.55 14.52 -9.69
CA TRP A 35 0.89 14.13 -11.05
C TRP A 35 -0.13 14.63 -12.08
N ALA A 36 -1.42 14.64 -11.74
CA ALA A 36 -2.44 15.23 -12.60
C ALA A 36 -2.23 16.73 -12.78
N CYS A 37 -1.99 17.48 -11.69
CA CYS A 37 -1.67 18.90 -11.75
C CYS A 37 -0.45 19.20 -12.63
N TRP A 38 0.62 18.41 -12.49
CA TRP A 38 1.80 18.53 -13.35
C TRP A 38 1.43 18.30 -14.83
N PHE A 39 0.71 17.21 -15.13
CA PHE A 39 0.31 16.89 -16.49
C PHE A 39 -0.53 18.00 -17.13
N PHE A 40 -1.53 18.53 -16.40
CA PHE A 40 -2.35 19.62 -16.90
C PHE A 40 -1.57 20.93 -17.07
N ALA A 41 -0.58 21.20 -16.21
CA ALA A 41 0.30 22.34 -16.37
C ALA A 41 1.14 22.23 -17.66
N GLU A 42 1.72 21.06 -17.94
CA GLU A 42 2.50 20.81 -19.17
C GLU A 42 1.65 20.92 -20.43
N VAL A 43 0.45 20.34 -20.41
CA VAL A 43 -0.51 20.45 -21.53
C VAL A 43 -0.96 21.90 -21.73
N GLY A 44 -1.21 22.64 -20.63
CA GLY A 44 -1.56 24.06 -20.68
C GLY A 44 -0.43 24.89 -21.30
N MET A 45 0.81 24.68 -20.85
CA MET A 45 1.98 25.37 -21.42
C MET A 45 2.18 25.02 -22.89
N TYR A 46 1.89 23.79 -23.33
CA TYR A 46 2.00 23.38 -24.72
C TYR A 46 1.06 24.18 -25.64
N ASN A 47 -0.17 24.42 -25.18
CA ASN A 47 -1.16 25.16 -25.95
C ASN A 47 -0.95 26.68 -25.90
N ALA A 48 -0.34 27.21 -24.83
CA ALA A 48 -0.18 28.65 -24.62
C ALA A 48 1.02 29.27 -25.34
N THR A 49 2.08 28.50 -25.58
CA THR A 49 3.28 29.02 -26.26
C THR A 49 3.25 28.70 -27.75
N PRO A 50 3.19 29.70 -28.65
CA PRO A 50 3.42 29.47 -30.07
C PRO A 50 4.87 29.02 -30.27
N VAL A 51 5.05 27.85 -30.90
CA VAL A 51 6.37 27.33 -31.28
C VAL A 51 6.44 27.40 -32.80
N GLU A 52 7.38 28.17 -33.32
CA GLU A 52 7.60 28.36 -34.76
C GLU A 52 8.40 27.20 -35.39
N ASP A 53 9.05 26.39 -34.57
CA ASP A 53 9.91 25.29 -35.01
C ASP A 53 9.18 23.93 -34.93
N ASP A 54 8.93 23.31 -36.08
CA ASP A 54 8.16 22.06 -36.20
C ASP A 54 8.83 20.88 -35.48
N ASP A 55 10.16 20.82 -35.47
CA ASP A 55 10.91 19.79 -34.76
C ASP A 55 10.71 19.91 -33.24
N TYR A 56 10.83 21.12 -32.69
CA TYR A 56 10.63 21.36 -31.26
C TYR A 56 9.20 21.03 -30.83
N ARG A 57 8.21 21.32 -31.67
CA ARG A 57 6.81 20.97 -31.46
C ARG A 57 6.61 19.45 -31.42
N HIS A 58 7.26 18.70 -32.31
CA HIS A 58 7.21 17.24 -32.33
C HIS A 58 7.79 16.60 -31.06
N TYR A 59 8.99 17.05 -30.63
CA TYR A 59 9.62 16.56 -29.40
C TYR A 59 8.75 16.82 -28.16
N ARG A 60 8.17 18.01 -28.06
CA ARG A 60 7.32 18.38 -26.92
C ARG A 60 6.03 17.57 -26.88
N PHE A 61 5.41 17.32 -28.03
CA PHE A 61 4.22 16.47 -28.12
C PHE A 61 4.51 15.02 -27.74
N ARG A 62 5.68 14.48 -28.13
CA ARG A 62 6.15 13.16 -27.70
C ARG A 62 6.31 13.09 -26.18
N ASN A 63 6.88 14.12 -25.56
CA ASN A 63 7.04 14.19 -24.11
C ASN A 63 5.69 14.22 -23.37
N ILE A 64 4.71 14.98 -23.87
CA ILE A 64 3.36 15.02 -23.28
C ILE A 64 2.67 13.66 -23.39
N ARG A 65 2.80 12.97 -24.53
CA ARG A 65 2.26 11.61 -24.69
C ARG A 65 2.91 10.63 -23.72
N PHE A 66 4.22 10.71 -23.55
CA PHE A 66 4.95 9.88 -22.60
C PHE A 66 4.52 10.16 -21.16
N LEU A 67 4.37 11.43 -20.79
CA LEU A 67 3.87 11.84 -19.48
C LEU A 67 2.43 11.35 -19.26
N GLY A 68 1.56 11.44 -20.27
CA GLY A 68 0.20 10.92 -20.24
C GLY A 68 0.15 9.39 -20.08
N PHE A 69 1.08 8.68 -20.71
CA PHE A 69 1.23 7.23 -20.53
C PHE A 69 1.64 6.89 -19.09
N ILE A 70 2.64 7.58 -18.53
CA ILE A 70 3.04 7.42 -17.12
C ILE A 70 1.87 7.69 -16.18
N LEU A 71 1.13 8.79 -16.42
CA LEU A 71 -0.04 9.12 -15.62
C LEU A 71 -1.11 8.03 -15.72
N GLY A 72 -1.34 7.45 -16.91
CA GLY A 72 -2.27 6.33 -17.09
C GLY A 72 -1.88 5.09 -16.27
N VAL A 73 -0.60 4.71 -16.30
CA VAL A 73 -0.06 3.60 -15.49
C VAL A 73 -0.19 3.91 -13.99
N LEU A 74 0.12 5.13 -13.59
CA LEU A 74 0.01 5.58 -12.19
C LEU A 74 -1.45 5.56 -11.70
N CYS A 75 -2.39 6.03 -12.52
CA CYS A 75 -3.83 5.95 -12.25
C CYS A 75 -4.29 4.52 -12.01
N LEU A 76 -3.81 3.56 -12.81
CA LEU A 76 -4.14 2.16 -12.64
C LEU A 76 -3.55 1.59 -11.35
N ALA A 77 -2.26 1.85 -11.08
CA ALA A 77 -1.57 1.36 -9.88
C ALA A 77 -2.16 1.96 -8.59
N CYS A 78 -2.29 3.29 -8.52
CA CYS A 78 -2.89 3.97 -7.38
C CYS A 78 -4.38 3.65 -7.25
N GLY A 79 -5.12 3.44 -8.34
CA GLY A 79 -6.52 3.00 -8.29
C GLY A 79 -6.67 1.65 -7.59
N ILE A 80 -5.82 0.68 -7.92
CA ILE A 80 -5.78 -0.61 -7.22
C ILE A 80 -5.45 -0.41 -5.73
N ASN A 81 -4.44 0.40 -5.40
CA ASN A 81 -4.11 0.66 -4.00
C ASN A 81 -5.25 1.36 -3.23
N ILE A 82 -5.88 2.38 -3.81
CA ILE A 82 -7.02 3.09 -3.20
C ILE A 82 -8.19 2.15 -2.95
N THR A 83 -8.49 1.24 -3.89
CA THR A 83 -9.56 0.25 -3.70
C THR A 83 -9.23 -0.72 -2.56
N MET A 84 -7.99 -1.22 -2.50
CA MET A 84 -7.54 -2.10 -1.41
C MET A 84 -7.54 -1.39 -0.05
N ASP A 85 -7.07 -0.14 0.02
CA ASP A 85 -7.07 0.67 1.24
C ASP A 85 -8.50 0.98 1.71
N SER A 86 -9.41 1.27 0.77
CA SER A 86 -10.82 1.49 1.07
C SER A 86 -11.49 0.24 1.64
N LEU A 87 -11.18 -0.94 1.08
CA LEU A 87 -11.64 -2.23 1.61
C LEU A 87 -11.07 -2.49 3.00
N LEU A 88 -9.80 -2.15 3.24
CA LEU A 88 -9.17 -2.26 4.56
C LEU A 88 -9.90 -1.37 5.58
N VAL A 89 -10.14 -0.09 5.27
CA VAL A 89 -10.89 0.82 6.14
C VAL A 89 -12.29 0.27 6.43
N HIS A 90 -12.99 -0.25 5.41
CA HIS A 90 -14.30 -0.84 5.59
C HIS A 90 -14.26 -2.07 6.49
N GLY A 91 -13.31 -2.98 6.26
CA GLY A 91 -13.09 -4.19 7.05
C GLY A 91 -12.79 -3.88 8.52
N ILE A 92 -11.95 -2.87 8.80
CA ILE A 92 -11.62 -2.44 10.17
C ILE A 92 -12.83 -1.79 10.85
N ARG A 93 -13.62 -0.99 10.14
CA ARG A 93 -14.84 -0.36 10.70
C ARG A 93 -15.92 -1.37 11.01
N ARG A 94 -16.11 -2.37 10.14
CA ARG A 94 -17.13 -3.43 10.31
C ARG A 94 -16.64 -4.64 11.10
N ASN A 95 -15.37 -4.67 11.52
CA ASN A 95 -14.74 -5.85 12.14
C ASN A 95 -14.90 -7.12 11.30
N GLN A 96 -14.81 -6.99 9.98
CA GLN A 96 -14.96 -8.10 9.05
C GLN A 96 -13.64 -8.42 8.37
N ARG A 97 -13.07 -9.57 8.74
CA ARG A 97 -11.77 -10.05 8.27
C ARG A 97 -11.72 -10.29 6.77
N LYS A 98 -12.84 -10.71 6.17
CA LYS A 98 -12.95 -11.00 4.72
C LYS A 98 -12.56 -9.81 3.84
N PHE A 99 -12.91 -8.59 4.26
CA PHE A 99 -12.57 -7.37 3.51
C PHE A 99 -11.13 -6.90 3.72
N MET A 100 -10.44 -7.40 4.74
CA MET A 100 -9.04 -7.08 5.02
C MET A 100 -8.06 -8.00 4.28
N LEU A 101 -8.49 -9.22 3.92
CA LEU A 101 -7.65 -10.23 3.28
C LEU A 101 -6.98 -9.73 1.98
N PRO A 102 -7.70 -9.10 1.03
CA PRO A 102 -7.10 -8.65 -0.23
C PRO A 102 -5.94 -7.68 0.01
N TRP A 103 -6.12 -6.76 0.96
CA TRP A 103 -5.08 -5.81 1.35
C TRP A 103 -3.88 -6.53 1.96
N VAL A 104 -4.07 -7.44 2.92
CA VAL A 104 -2.96 -8.15 3.58
C VAL A 104 -2.12 -8.93 2.57
N VAL A 105 -2.76 -9.64 1.63
CA VAL A 105 -2.06 -10.42 0.61
C VAL A 105 -1.32 -9.52 -0.36
N TRP A 106 -2.01 -8.51 -0.91
CA TRP A 106 -1.42 -7.56 -1.85
C TRP A 106 -0.23 -6.82 -1.24
N TYR A 107 -0.44 -6.28 -0.03
CA TYR A 107 0.59 -5.51 0.66
C TYR A 107 1.77 -6.38 1.06
N GLY A 108 1.55 -7.62 1.51
CA GLY A 108 2.64 -8.54 1.84
C GLY A 108 3.52 -8.90 0.64
N ILE A 109 2.92 -9.08 -0.55
CA ILE A 109 3.68 -9.32 -1.79
C ILE A 109 4.44 -8.05 -2.17
N PHE A 110 3.76 -6.90 -2.18
CA PHE A 110 4.35 -5.62 -2.52
C PHE A 110 5.54 -5.28 -1.62
N THR A 111 5.39 -5.39 -0.29
CA THR A 111 6.47 -5.08 0.66
C THR A 111 7.66 -6.01 0.48
N SER A 112 7.43 -7.28 0.20
CA SER A 112 8.50 -8.26 -0.06
C SER A 112 9.28 -7.91 -1.33
N LEU A 113 8.58 -7.59 -2.43
CA LEU A 113 9.21 -7.20 -3.69
C LEU A 113 10.02 -5.90 -3.57
N VAL A 114 9.48 -4.89 -2.88
CA VAL A 114 10.20 -3.64 -2.60
C VAL A 114 11.45 -3.90 -1.77
N THR A 115 11.34 -4.75 -0.75
CA THR A 115 12.50 -5.14 0.09
C THR A 115 13.58 -5.83 -0.75
N LEU A 116 13.20 -6.79 -1.60
CA LEU A 116 14.13 -7.49 -2.49
C LEU A 116 14.77 -6.55 -3.52
N SER A 117 13.98 -5.63 -4.09
CA SER A 117 14.48 -4.64 -5.04
C SER A 117 15.51 -3.73 -4.40
N LEU A 118 15.24 -3.20 -3.21
CA LEU A 118 16.16 -2.32 -2.49
C LEU A 118 17.46 -3.05 -2.11
N LEU A 119 17.35 -4.25 -1.56
CA LEU A 119 18.53 -5.08 -1.25
C LEU A 119 19.35 -5.42 -2.50
N GLY A 120 18.67 -5.70 -3.63
CA GLY A 120 19.33 -5.94 -4.91
C GLY A 120 20.06 -4.70 -5.43
N THR A 121 19.46 -3.51 -5.32
CA THR A 121 20.11 -2.25 -5.69
C THR A 121 21.30 -1.94 -4.78
N GLU A 122 21.19 -2.14 -3.47
CA GLU A 122 22.30 -1.97 -2.53
C GLU A 122 23.47 -2.91 -2.86
N LEU A 123 23.17 -4.19 -3.15
CA LEU A 123 24.19 -5.17 -3.54
C LEU A 123 24.88 -4.76 -4.85
N TYR A 124 24.12 -4.34 -5.86
CA TYR A 124 24.65 -3.87 -7.14
C TYR A 124 25.57 -2.67 -6.96
N LEU A 125 25.15 -1.66 -6.18
CA LEU A 125 25.97 -0.48 -5.90
C LEU A 125 27.23 -0.82 -5.10
N LEU A 126 27.16 -1.81 -4.20
CA LEU A 126 28.32 -2.27 -3.45
C LEU A 126 29.34 -2.97 -4.35
N VAL A 127 28.90 -3.77 -5.33
CA VAL A 127 29.79 -4.38 -6.33
C VAL A 127 30.48 -3.32 -7.18
N GLU A 128 29.71 -2.37 -7.73
CA GLU A 128 30.25 -1.23 -8.48
C GLU A 128 31.25 -0.42 -7.65
N TYR A 129 30.99 -0.25 -6.35
CA TYR A 129 31.92 0.43 -5.44
C TYR A 129 33.23 -0.34 -5.27
N VAL A 130 33.17 -1.66 -5.07
CA VAL A 130 34.36 -2.50 -4.92
C VAL A 130 35.20 -2.50 -6.20
N ASP A 131 34.57 -2.45 -7.38
CA ASP A 131 35.29 -2.38 -8.65
C ASP A 131 35.83 -0.98 -8.94
N ALA A 132 35.08 0.08 -8.65
CA ALA A 132 35.56 1.47 -8.77
C ALA A 132 36.72 1.76 -7.81
N ALA A 133 36.71 1.20 -6.60
CA ALA A 133 37.79 1.35 -5.63
C ALA A 133 39.13 0.75 -6.11
N LYS A 134 39.12 -0.14 -7.11
CA LYS A 134 40.34 -0.70 -7.73
C LYS A 134 40.98 0.26 -8.75
N ASN A 135 40.26 1.27 -9.25
CA ASN A 135 40.75 2.23 -10.23
C ASN A 135 40.94 3.63 -9.59
N PRO A 136 42.17 4.15 -9.49
CA PRO A 136 42.47 5.36 -8.71
C PRO A 136 42.02 6.70 -9.32
N TYR A 137 41.28 6.69 -10.44
CA TYR A 137 40.88 7.91 -11.17
C TYR A 137 39.36 8.15 -11.22
N ASP A 138 38.53 7.27 -10.69
CA ASP A 138 37.06 7.37 -10.84
C ASP A 138 36.36 7.93 -9.59
N GLY A 139 35.19 8.56 -9.83
CA GLY A 139 34.38 9.37 -8.90
C GLY A 139 33.78 8.65 -7.69
N ILE A 140 34.62 7.96 -6.91
CA ILE A 140 34.32 7.21 -5.68
C ILE A 140 33.48 8.03 -4.68
N GLY A 141 33.70 9.35 -4.61
CA GLY A 141 32.96 10.25 -3.71
C GLY A 141 31.47 10.39 -4.05
N ILE A 142 31.11 10.42 -5.35
CA ILE A 142 29.71 10.50 -5.79
C ILE A 142 29.01 9.17 -5.52
N LEU A 143 29.67 8.05 -5.82
CA LEU A 143 29.13 6.70 -5.58
C LEU A 143 28.90 6.43 -4.08
N MET A 144 29.84 6.85 -3.22
CA MET A 144 29.69 6.81 -1.75
C MET A 144 28.50 7.65 -1.27
N ALA A 145 28.31 8.85 -1.81
CA ALA A 145 27.18 9.71 -1.44
C ALA A 145 25.83 9.05 -1.82
N PHE A 146 25.75 8.41 -2.98
CA PHE A 146 24.57 7.65 -3.39
C PHE A 146 24.32 6.41 -2.51
N LEU A 147 25.35 5.65 -2.17
CA LEU A 147 25.25 4.50 -1.25
C LEU A 147 24.74 4.91 0.13
N VAL A 148 25.27 6.00 0.69
CA VAL A 148 24.85 6.51 2.01
C VAL A 148 23.41 7.05 1.95
N MET A 149 23.04 7.76 0.89
CA MET A 149 21.67 8.28 0.73
C MET A 149 20.65 7.14 0.58
N ILE A 150 20.89 6.18 -0.31
CA ILE A 150 19.97 5.06 -0.55
C ILE A 150 19.90 4.15 0.68
N GLY A 151 21.05 3.81 1.26
CA GLY A 151 21.11 2.96 2.46
C GLY A 151 20.43 3.59 3.68
N SER A 152 20.58 4.91 3.89
CA SER A 152 19.89 5.60 4.99
C SER A 152 18.37 5.67 4.78
N VAL A 153 17.92 5.89 3.56
CA VAL A 153 16.48 5.85 3.22
C VAL A 153 15.93 4.44 3.40
N ALA A 154 16.62 3.40 2.93
CA ALA A 154 16.20 2.01 3.08
C ALA A 154 16.16 1.59 4.57
N ALA A 155 17.18 1.97 5.35
CA ALA A 155 17.28 1.64 6.78
C ALA A 155 16.13 2.21 7.63
N ILE A 156 15.52 3.33 7.21
CA ILE A 156 14.38 3.93 7.92
C ILE A 156 13.06 3.46 7.32
N SER A 157 12.93 3.47 6.00
CA SER A 157 11.67 3.17 5.30
C SER A 157 11.26 1.70 5.42
N LEU A 158 12.20 0.76 5.33
CA LEU A 158 11.89 -0.68 5.41
C LEU A 158 11.32 -1.08 6.78
N PRO A 159 11.95 -0.74 7.92
CA PRO A 159 11.37 -1.06 9.23
C PRO A 159 10.00 -0.43 9.45
N VAL A 160 9.80 0.82 9.01
CA VAL A 160 8.50 1.50 9.11
C VAL A 160 7.44 0.78 8.29
N MET A 161 7.76 0.40 7.05
CA MET A 161 6.83 -0.30 6.16
C MET A 161 6.46 -1.68 6.72
N TRP A 162 7.43 -2.44 7.19
CA TRP A 162 7.21 -3.75 7.84
C TRP A 162 6.45 -3.63 9.15
N TYR A 163 6.72 -2.60 9.95
CA TYR A 163 5.99 -2.31 11.19
C TYR A 163 4.52 -2.02 10.90
N TRP A 164 4.21 -1.19 9.90
CA TRP A 164 2.84 -0.90 9.50
C TRP A 164 2.10 -2.15 9.02
N TYR A 165 2.76 -2.98 8.21
CA TYR A 165 2.22 -4.27 7.79
C TYR A 165 1.94 -5.19 8.99
N ALA A 166 2.89 -5.31 9.91
CA ALA A 166 2.75 -6.13 11.11
C ALA A 166 1.59 -5.66 12.01
N CYS A 167 1.34 -4.35 12.11
CA CYS A 167 0.21 -3.82 12.88
C CYS A 167 -1.14 -4.26 12.30
N VAL A 168 -1.31 -4.13 10.98
CA VAL A 168 -2.55 -4.53 10.29
C VAL A 168 -2.72 -6.05 10.31
N LEU A 169 -1.64 -6.81 10.08
CA LEU A 169 -1.64 -8.26 10.15
C LEU A 169 -2.00 -8.76 11.56
N SER A 170 -1.46 -8.13 12.60
CA SER A 170 -1.79 -8.47 13.99
C SER A 170 -3.27 -8.24 14.28
N TYR A 171 -3.85 -7.13 13.80
CA TYR A 171 -5.29 -6.88 13.92
C TYR A 171 -6.13 -7.90 13.13
N TYR A 172 -5.70 -8.26 11.93
CA TYR A 172 -6.32 -9.29 11.11
C TYR A 172 -6.34 -10.66 11.79
N VAL A 173 -5.26 -11.05 12.47
CA VAL A 173 -5.18 -12.31 13.23
C VAL A 173 -6.07 -12.29 14.47
N VAL A 174 -6.14 -11.16 15.19
CA VAL A 174 -7.02 -11.01 16.36
C VAL A 174 -8.51 -11.18 16.02
N LEU A 175 -8.91 -10.84 14.79
CA LEU A 175 -10.29 -11.03 14.30
C LEU A 175 -10.61 -12.48 13.89
N ALA A 176 -9.62 -13.38 13.84
CA ALA A 176 -9.84 -14.76 13.40
C ALA A 176 -10.78 -15.59 14.31
N PRO A 177 -10.70 -15.53 15.65
CA PRO A 177 -11.58 -16.29 16.53
C PRO A 177 -13.04 -15.81 16.45
N SER A 178 -13.27 -14.51 16.31
CA SER A 178 -14.64 -13.95 16.20
C SER A 178 -15.40 -14.44 14.96
N ASP A 179 -14.70 -14.70 13.85
CA ASP A 179 -15.32 -15.27 12.66
C ASP A 179 -15.76 -16.72 12.88
N VAL A 180 -15.03 -17.50 13.68
CA VAL A 180 -15.39 -18.90 13.99
C VAL A 180 -16.70 -18.93 14.76
N TYR A 181 -16.84 -18.12 15.82
CA TYR A 181 -18.08 -18.06 16.60
C TYR A 181 -19.29 -17.57 15.79
N VAL A 182 -19.09 -16.61 14.87
CA VAL A 182 -20.16 -16.14 13.98
C VAL A 182 -20.57 -17.23 12.99
N MET A 183 -19.62 -17.98 12.44
CA MET A 183 -19.91 -19.10 11.54
C MET A 183 -20.57 -20.28 12.27
N GLU A 184 -20.23 -20.50 13.54
CA GLU A 184 -20.82 -21.53 14.39
C GLU A 184 -22.27 -21.17 14.78
N ALA A 185 -22.53 -19.93 15.18
CA ALA A 185 -23.89 -19.42 15.42
C ALA A 185 -24.77 -19.41 14.15
N LEU A 186 -24.18 -19.10 12.99
CA LEU A 186 -24.88 -19.21 11.70
C LEU A 186 -25.18 -20.68 11.35
N ARG A 187 -24.28 -21.61 11.67
CA ARG A 187 -24.49 -23.05 11.44
C ARG A 187 -25.59 -23.62 12.34
N GLU A 188 -25.69 -23.16 13.58
CA GLU A 188 -26.78 -23.53 14.49
C GLU A 188 -28.14 -22.99 14.02
N THR A 189 -28.18 -21.77 13.48
CA THR A 189 -29.44 -21.14 13.01
C THR A 189 -29.89 -21.59 11.62
N THR A 190 -28.96 -21.94 10.72
CA THR A 190 -29.27 -22.39 9.34
C THR A 190 -29.21 -23.90 9.15
N GLY A 191 -28.73 -24.64 10.16
CA GLY A 191 -28.72 -26.10 10.14
C GLY A 191 -30.14 -26.71 10.20
N PRO A 192 -30.28 -28.02 9.87
CA PRO A 192 -31.56 -28.71 9.91
C PRO A 192 -32.21 -28.74 11.30
N GLU A 193 -31.44 -28.50 12.38
CA GLU A 193 -31.95 -28.35 13.74
C GLU A 193 -32.45 -26.92 14.06
N GLY A 194 -31.75 -25.86 13.60
CA GLY A 194 -32.24 -24.48 13.71
C GLY A 194 -33.54 -24.24 12.96
N ALA A 195 -33.68 -24.88 11.78
CA ALA A 195 -34.92 -24.88 11.00
C ALA A 195 -36.07 -25.69 11.65
N ARG A 196 -35.77 -26.62 12.58
CA ARG A 196 -36.79 -27.31 13.41
C ARG A 196 -37.24 -26.46 14.59
N LEU A 197 -36.33 -25.70 15.21
CA LEU A 197 -36.64 -24.82 16.34
C LEU A 197 -37.46 -23.60 15.92
N ALA A 198 -37.18 -23.00 14.75
CA ALA A 198 -37.98 -21.90 14.20
C ALA A 198 -39.40 -22.29 13.75
N ARG A 199 -39.71 -23.60 13.69
CA ARG A 199 -41.01 -24.14 13.28
C ARG A 199 -41.89 -24.61 14.44
N ARG A 200 -41.46 -24.45 15.70
CA ARG A 200 -42.36 -24.68 16.84
C ARG A 200 -43.30 -23.47 16.97
N PRO A 201 -44.62 -23.66 16.85
CA PRO A 201 -45.57 -22.61 17.18
C PRO A 201 -45.40 -22.26 18.66
N LEU A 202 -45.49 -20.97 18.98
CA LEU A 202 -45.74 -20.47 20.33
C LEU A 202 -47.14 -20.93 20.79
N GLU A 203 -47.29 -22.21 21.11
CA GLU A 203 -48.37 -22.74 21.91
C GLU A 203 -47.74 -23.20 23.23
N ASP A 204 -47.60 -22.27 24.16
CA ASP A 204 -47.67 -22.49 25.61
C ASP A 204 -47.12 -21.26 26.34
N THR A 205 -47.97 -20.24 26.43
CA THR A 205 -47.93 -19.27 27.54
C THR A 205 -49.38 -18.93 27.85
N LYS A 206 -49.98 -19.81 28.66
CA LYS A 206 -51.17 -19.50 29.45
C LYS A 206 -50.76 -18.67 30.66
#